data_AF-A0A3A1NZF7-F1
#
_entry.id   AF-A0A3A1NZF7-F1
#
_cell.length_a   1.000
_cell.length_b   1.000
_cell.length_c   1.000
_cell.angle_alpha   90.00
_cell.angle_beta   90.00
_cell.angle_gamma   90.00
#
_symmetry.space_group_name_H-M   'P 1'
#
loop_
_entity.id
_entity.type
_entity.pdbx_description
1 polymer ?
#
loop_
_entity_poly.entity_id
_entity_poly.type
_entity_poly.pdbx_seq_one_letter_code
_entity_poly.pdbx_strand_id
1 'polypeptide(L)'
;MIVRDKPTRLELAFAVRGSIVPVIAPRLLMLATLAALVVFVHHRWPGLVPELGGTGFTVFGIALSLFLGFRNNAAYERWWEARKLWGGLLADLRSFARELDLFEPERERRRELLRLALAFLHLHRANLRQLAGDPESTR
;
A
#
# COMPACT_ATOMS: atom_id res chain seq x y z
N MET A 1 16.27 12.11 8.53
CA MET A 1 15.06 12.44 7.73
C MET A 1 15.47 12.35 6.28
N ILE A 2 14.97 11.37 5.52
CA ILE A 2 15.26 11.30 4.07
C ILE A 2 14.50 12.46 3.43
N VAL A 3 15.18 13.57 3.20
CA VAL A 3 14.66 14.69 2.42
C VAL A 3 14.64 14.23 0.98
N ARG A 4 13.44 14.01 0.46
CA ARG A 4 13.20 13.66 -0.93
C ARG A 4 12.66 14.90 -1.61
N ASP A 5 13.20 15.28 -2.76
CA ASP A 5 12.62 16.36 -3.55
C ASP A 5 11.14 16.04 -3.82
N LYS A 6 10.27 17.01 -3.55
CA LYS A 6 8.82 16.84 -3.70
C LYS A 6 8.53 16.82 -5.20
N PRO A 7 8.08 15.69 -5.77
CA PRO A 7 7.76 15.63 -7.20
C PRO A 7 6.67 16.66 -7.52
N THR A 8 6.79 17.28 -8.69
CA THR A 8 5.82 18.26 -9.18
C THR A 8 4.46 17.57 -9.41
N ARG A 9 3.34 18.28 -9.27
CA ARG A 9 1.99 17.71 -9.43
C ARG A 9 1.79 16.97 -10.77
N LEU A 10 2.44 17.45 -11.84
CA LEU A 10 2.43 16.80 -13.15
C LEU A 10 3.26 15.51 -13.17
N GLU A 11 4.41 15.49 -12.51
CA GLU A 11 5.24 14.29 -12.39
C GLU A 11 4.52 13.18 -11.60
N LEU A 12 3.72 13.56 -10.60
CA LEU A 12 2.84 12.65 -9.88
C LEU A 12 1.68 12.14 -10.76
N ALA A 13 1.06 13.02 -11.57
CA ALA A 13 -0.04 12.65 -12.45
C ALA A 13 0.37 11.64 -13.54
N PHE A 14 1.60 11.75 -14.04
CA PHE A 14 2.16 10.85 -15.06
C PHE A 14 3.12 9.79 -14.49
N ALA A 15 3.21 9.64 -13.15
CA ALA A 15 4.01 8.61 -12.54
C ALA A 15 3.38 7.22 -12.78
N VAL A 16 3.98 6.43 -13.66
CA VAL A 16 3.52 5.05 -13.94
C VAL A 16 4.10 4.05 -12.94
N ARG A 17 5.31 4.31 -12.41
CA ARG A 17 5.99 3.41 -11.46
C ARG A 17 5.26 3.41 -10.12
N GLY A 18 4.69 2.27 -9.75
CA GLY A 18 3.92 2.11 -8.51
C GLY A 18 2.48 2.63 -8.57
N SER A 19 1.99 2.99 -9.77
CA SER A 19 0.59 3.41 -9.96
C SER A 19 -0.35 2.21 -10.08
N ILE A 20 -1.59 2.39 -9.64
CA ILE A 20 -2.68 1.42 -9.83
C ILE A 20 -3.25 1.44 -11.26
N VAL A 21 -2.99 2.53 -12.00
CA VAL A 21 -3.49 2.74 -13.37
C VAL A 21 -3.19 1.58 -14.31
N PRO A 22 -1.94 1.09 -14.49
CA PRO A 22 -1.68 -0.04 -15.40
C PRO A 22 -2.43 -1.32 -14.98
N VAL A 23 -2.73 -1.48 -13.69
CA VAL A 23 -3.45 -2.66 -13.18
C VAL A 23 -4.95 -2.60 -13.51
N ILE A 24 -5.56 -1.40 -13.50
CA ILE A 24 -7.00 -1.22 -13.77
C ILE A 24 -7.32 -0.81 -15.21
N ALA A 25 -6.34 -0.28 -15.95
CA ALA A 25 -6.48 0.18 -17.33
C ALA A 25 -7.15 -0.84 -18.27
N PRO A 26 -6.78 -2.14 -18.32
CA PRO A 26 -7.43 -3.08 -19.23
C PRO A 26 -8.93 -3.26 -18.91
N ARG A 27 -9.30 -3.21 -17.63
CA ARG A 27 -10.71 -3.32 -17.19
C ARG A 27 -11.50 -2.06 -17.57
N LEU A 28 -10.90 -0.89 -17.39
CA LEU A 28 -11.49 0.39 -17.79
C LEU A 28 -11.68 0.47 -19.31
N LEU A 29 -10.69 0.05 -20.10
CA LEU A 29 -10.78 0.01 -21.56
C LEU A 29 -11.87 -0.95 -22.02
N MET A 30 -11.94 -2.16 -21.46
CA MET A 30 -13.00 -3.12 -21.77
C MET A 30 -14.39 -2.53 -21.51
N LEU A 31 -14.60 -1.90 -20.34
CA LEU A 31 -15.88 -1.26 -20.00
C LEU A 31 -16.19 -0.07 -20.92
N ALA A 32 -15.19 0.74 -21.25
CA ALA A 32 -15.36 1.88 -22.15
C ALA A 32 -15.71 1.44 -23.58
N THR A 33 -15.05 0.41 -24.10
CA THR A 33 -15.35 -0.17 -25.42
C THR A 33 -16.75 -0.78 -25.44
N LEU A 34 -17.15 -1.50 -24.38
CA LEU A 34 -18.50 -2.04 -24.26
C LEU A 34 -19.55 -0.91 -24.24
N ALA A 35 -19.32 0.14 -23.44
CA ALA A 35 -20.22 1.28 -23.38
C ALA A 35 -20.34 1.98 -24.75
N ALA A 36 -19.22 2.19 -25.44
CA ALA A 36 -19.20 2.78 -26.78
C ALA A 36 -19.97 1.91 -27.79
N LEU A 37 -19.82 0.58 -27.73
CA LEU A 37 -20.55 -0.35 -28.59
C LEU A 37 -22.07 -0.29 -28.33
N VAL A 38 -22.49 -0.27 -27.07
CA VAL A 38 -23.91 -0.18 -26.70
C VAL A 38 -24.51 1.13 -27.22
N VAL A 39 -23.82 2.26 -27.03
CA VAL A 39 -24.26 3.57 -27.56
C VAL A 39 -24.33 3.56 -29.09
N PHE A 40 -23.34 2.97 -29.76
CA PHE A 40 -23.31 2.85 -31.22
C PHE A 40 -24.49 2.02 -31.74
N VAL A 41 -24.76 0.86 -31.12
CA VAL A 41 -25.88 -0.02 -31.48
C VAL A 41 -27.21 0.67 -31.24
N HIS A 42 -27.39 1.36 -30.11
CA HIS A 42 -28.61 2.10 -29.82
C HIS A 42 -28.88 3.18 -30.89
N HIS A 43 -27.85 3.92 -31.32
CA HIS A 43 -28.03 4.94 -32.35
C HIS A 43 -28.37 4.34 -33.73
N ARG A 44 -27.78 3.18 -34.07
CA ARG A 44 -28.00 2.54 -35.38
C ARG A 44 -29.32 1.75 -35.45
N TRP A 45 -29.73 1.12 -34.35
CA TRP A 45 -30.92 0.28 -34.24
C TRP A 45 -31.69 0.58 -32.95
N PRO A 46 -32.51 1.65 -32.93
CA PRO A 46 -33.17 2.14 -31.72
C PRO A 46 -34.20 1.16 -31.09
N GLY A 47 -34.54 0.05 -31.75
CA GLY A 47 -35.43 -0.99 -31.21
C GLY A 47 -34.72 -2.21 -30.61
N LEU A 48 -33.39 -2.32 -30.72
CA LEU A 48 -32.64 -3.49 -30.25
C LEU A 48 -32.27 -3.41 -28.76
N VAL A 49 -32.09 -2.19 -28.24
CA VAL A 49 -31.67 -1.95 -26.85
C VAL A 49 -32.87 -1.43 -26.05
N PRO A 50 -33.37 -2.16 -25.04
CA PRO A 50 -34.43 -1.67 -24.17
C PRO A 50 -33.99 -0.44 -23.36
N GLU A 51 -34.91 0.47 -23.10
CA GLU A 51 -34.68 1.57 -22.18
C GLU A 51 -34.51 1.04 -20.75
N LEU A 52 -33.30 1.19 -20.20
CA LEU A 52 -32.99 0.82 -18.82
C LEU A 52 -33.21 2.04 -17.91
N GLY A 53 -34.06 1.89 -16.89
CA GLY A 53 -34.27 2.94 -15.89
C GLY A 53 -33.00 3.21 -15.06
N GLY A 54 -32.58 4.47 -14.98
CA GLY A 54 -31.35 4.88 -14.27
C GLY A 54 -31.38 4.69 -12.75
N THR A 55 -32.57 4.55 -12.14
CA THR A 55 -32.76 4.51 -10.69
C THR A 55 -32.00 3.36 -10.01
N GLY A 56 -31.97 2.17 -10.63
CA GLY A 56 -31.22 1.04 -10.09
C GLY A 56 -29.74 1.35 -9.98
N PHE A 57 -29.14 1.95 -11.01
CA PHE A 57 -27.73 2.34 -11.03
C PHE A 57 -27.40 3.38 -9.96
N THR A 58 -28.30 4.35 -9.71
CA THR A 58 -28.10 5.34 -8.65
C THR A 58 -28.05 4.68 -7.27
N VAL A 59 -28.99 3.78 -6.98
CA VAL A 59 -29.03 3.07 -5.69
C VAL A 59 -27.76 2.22 -5.51
N PHE A 60 -27.37 1.45 -6.53
CA PHE A 60 -26.14 0.67 -6.49
C PHE A 60 -24.89 1.55 -6.38
N GLY A 61 -24.85 2.70 -7.05
CA GLY A 61 -23.74 3.65 -6.99
C GLY A 61 -23.54 4.23 -5.60
N ILE A 62 -24.63 4.64 -4.93
CA ILE A 62 -24.61 5.14 -3.55
C ILE A 62 -24.12 4.04 -2.61
N ALA A 63 -24.68 2.83 -2.72
CA ALA A 63 -24.29 1.71 -1.88
C ALA A 63 -22.79 1.38 -2.06
N LEU A 64 -22.32 1.28 -3.30
CA LEU A 64 -20.91 0.99 -3.61
C LEU A 64 -19.97 2.08 -3.06
N SER A 65 -20.33 3.35 -3.19
CA SER A 65 -19.56 4.48 -2.65
C SER A 65 -19.40 4.37 -1.13
N LEU A 66 -20.49 4.06 -0.42
CA LEU A 66 -20.47 3.89 1.04
C LEU A 66 -19.57 2.71 1.46
N PHE A 67 -19.73 1.55 0.82
CA PHE A 67 -18.89 0.39 1.10
C PHE A 67 -17.41 0.64 0.80
N LEU A 68 -17.11 1.37 -0.27
CA LEU A 68 -15.74 1.74 -0.61
C LEU A 68 -15.15 2.67 0.46
N GLY A 69 -15.94 3.61 0.99
CA GLY A 69 -15.53 4.47 2.10
C GLY A 69 -15.13 3.67 3.34
N PHE A 70 -15.98 2.74 3.78
CA PHE A 70 -15.66 1.87 4.92
C PHE A 70 -14.42 1.00 4.68
N ARG A 71 -14.33 0.40 3.49
CA ARG A 71 -13.17 -0.43 3.11
C ARG A 71 -11.87 0.37 3.08
N ASN A 72 -11.91 1.58 2.54
CA ASN A 72 -10.74 2.45 2.46
C ASN A 72 -10.28 2.90 3.85
N ASN A 73 -11.22 3.27 4.73
CA ASN A 73 -10.90 3.65 6.11
C ASN A 73 -10.24 2.49 6.86
N ALA A 74 -10.81 1.28 6.78
CA ALA A 74 -10.22 0.10 7.43
C ALA A 74 -8.82 -0.25 6.86
N ALA A 75 -8.65 -0.16 5.53
CA ALA A 75 -7.36 -0.39 4.89
C ALA A 75 -6.31 0.66 5.30
N TYR A 76 -6.73 1.93 5.41
CA TYR A 76 -5.88 3.04 5.83
C TYR A 76 -5.43 2.89 7.29
N GLU A 77 -6.36 2.60 8.21
CA GLU A 77 -6.03 2.37 9.61
C GLU A 77 -5.05 1.21 9.78
N ARG A 78 -5.26 0.10 9.09
CA ARG A 78 -4.32 -1.05 9.11
C ARG A 78 -2.94 -0.67 8.60
N TRP A 79 -2.86 0.12 7.52
CA TRP A 79 -1.58 0.60 7.00
C TRP A 79 -0.88 1.54 8.00
N TRP A 80 -1.65 2.43 8.62
CA TRP A 80 -1.14 3.39 9.60
C TRP A 80 -0.68 2.69 10.89
N GLU A 81 -1.42 1.69 11.34
CA GLU A 81 -1.06 0.85 12.48
C GLU A 81 0.28 0.13 12.26
N ALA A 82 0.47 -0.51 11.11
CA ALA A 82 1.75 -1.14 10.78
C ALA A 82 2.93 -0.14 10.83
N ARG A 83 2.71 1.09 10.35
CA ARG A 83 3.72 2.17 10.43
C ARG A 83 4.01 2.59 11.86
N LYS A 84 2.98 2.73 12.71
CA LYS A 84 3.13 3.05 14.14
C LYS A 84 3.92 1.96 14.86
N LEU A 85 3.58 0.69 14.65
CA LEU A 85 4.28 -0.46 15.24
C LEU A 85 5.77 -0.50 14.85
N TRP A 86 6.07 -0.32 13.56
CA TRP A 86 7.47 -0.27 13.10
C TRP A 86 8.24 0.93 13.68
N GLY A 87 7.57 2.08 13.82
CA GLY A 87 8.13 3.27 14.47
C GLY A 87 8.42 3.05 15.96
N GLY A 88 7.50 2.40 16.67
CA GLY A 88 7.64 2.02 18.08
C GLY A 88 8.82 1.08 18.29
N LEU A 89 8.90 0.00 17.50
CA LEU A 89 10.02 -0.94 17.55
C LEU A 89 11.39 -0.24 17.39
N LEU A 90 11.49 0.71 16.47
CA LEU A 90 12.72 1.47 16.26
C LEU A 90 13.03 2.44 17.42
N ALA A 91 12.01 2.97 18.09
CA ALA A 91 12.18 3.78 19.29
C ALA A 91 12.69 2.93 20.46
N ASP A 92 12.09 1.75 20.67
CA ASP A 92 12.45 0.81 21.73
C ASP A 92 13.89 0.31 21.56
N LEU A 93 14.32 -0.03 20.33
CA LEU A 93 15.70 -0.43 20.06
C LEU A 93 16.72 0.69 20.32
N ARG A 94 16.35 1.96 20.10
CA ARG A 94 17.22 3.09 20.49
C ARG A 94 17.29 3.26 21.99
N SER A 95 16.18 3.03 22.70
CA SER A 95 16.17 3.05 24.17
C SER A 95 17.03 1.92 24.73
N PHE A 96 16.86 0.70 24.21
CA PHE A 96 17.71 -0.45 24.53
C PHE A 96 19.20 -0.15 24.32
N ALA A 97 19.57 0.46 23.19
CA ALA A 97 20.96 0.83 22.95
C ALA A 97 21.52 1.85 23.96
N ARG A 98 20.70 2.80 24.42
CA ARG A 98 21.09 3.76 25.48
C ARG A 98 21.22 3.08 26.84
N GLU A 99 20.31 2.16 27.17
CA GLU A 99 20.36 1.40 28.42
C GLU A 99 21.59 0.50 28.47
N LEU A 100 21.93 -0.18 27.38
CA LEU A 100 23.18 -0.92 27.28
C LEU A 100 24.41 -0.01 27.45
N ASP A 101 24.33 1.24 27.00
CA ASP A 101 25.42 2.21 27.18
C ASP A 101 25.68 2.52 28.66
N LEU A 102 24.62 2.54 29.46
CA LEU A 102 24.64 2.85 30.89
C LEU A 102 24.95 1.64 31.77
N PHE A 103 24.37 0.47 31.46
CA PHE A 103 24.32 -0.67 32.38
C PHE A 103 25.25 -1.83 32.02
N GLU A 104 25.73 -1.93 30.76
CA GLU A 104 26.61 -3.03 30.35
C GLU A 104 28.07 -2.56 30.22
N PRO A 105 28.93 -2.75 31.24
CA PRO A 105 30.31 -2.27 31.20
C PRO A 105 31.19 -2.99 30.18
N GLU A 106 30.84 -4.23 29.79
CA GLU A 106 31.65 -5.02 28.88
C GLU A 106 31.39 -4.64 27.41
N ARG A 107 32.38 -4.01 26.77
CA ARG A 107 32.25 -3.49 25.39
C ARG A 107 31.94 -4.57 24.36
N GLU A 108 32.52 -5.76 24.49
CA GLU A 108 32.29 -6.85 23.54
C GLU A 108 30.86 -7.39 23.65
N ARG A 109 30.37 -7.60 24.87
CA ARG A 109 29.01 -8.05 25.12
C ARG A 109 27.97 -7.04 24.65
N ARG A 110 28.23 -5.75 24.87
CA ARG A 110 27.41 -4.66 24.33
C ARG A 110 27.32 -4.70 22.80
N ARG A 111 28.45 -4.89 22.11
CA ARG A 111 28.48 -4.99 20.65
C ARG A 111 27.70 -6.21 20.15
N GLU A 112 27.82 -7.34 20.84
CA GLU A 112 27.08 -8.56 20.52
C GLU A 112 25.56 -8.33 20.61
N LEU A 113 25.07 -7.77 21.73
CA LEU A 113 23.65 -7.48 21.92
C LEU A 113 23.10 -6.51 20.87
N LEU A 114 23.87 -5.47 20.53
CA LEU A 114 23.49 -4.54 19.46
C LEU A 114 23.45 -5.20 18.08
N ARG A 115 24.39 -6.11 17.79
CA ARG A 115 24.37 -6.90 16.53
C ARG A 115 23.14 -7.79 16.47
N LEU A 116 22.79 -8.47 17.56
CA LEU A 116 21.59 -9.31 17.62
C LEU A 116 20.31 -8.48 17.43
N ALA A 117 20.24 -7.30 18.04
CA ALA A 117 19.12 -6.37 17.86
C ALA A 117 18.96 -5.91 16.41
N LEU A 118 20.06 -5.64 15.71
CA LEU A 118 20.05 -5.33 14.28
C LEU A 118 19.64 -6.55 13.44
N ALA A 119 20.22 -7.72 13.71
CA ALA A 119 19.87 -8.96 13.03
C ALA A 119 18.38 -9.28 13.17
N PHE A 120 17.80 -9.06 14.36
CA PHE A 120 16.36 -9.16 14.59
C PHE A 120 15.56 -8.24 13.66
N LEU A 121 15.93 -6.97 13.49
CA LEU A 121 15.23 -6.06 12.56
C LEU A 121 15.28 -6.55 11.11
N HIS A 122 16.44 -7.02 10.67
CA HIS A 122 16.63 -7.53 9.31
C HIS A 122 15.80 -8.79 9.07
N LEU A 123 15.86 -9.75 9.98
CA LEU A 123 15.10 -11.00 9.93
C LEU A 123 13.59 -10.74 10.04
N HIS A 124 13.17 -9.83 10.91
CA HIS A 124 11.77 -9.47 11.06
C HIS A 124 11.21 -8.83 9.78
N ARG A 125 11.97 -7.93 9.14
CA ARG A 125 11.63 -7.38 7.82
C ARG A 125 11.53 -8.48 6.75
N ALA A 126 12.48 -9.41 6.72
CA ALA A 126 12.49 -10.52 5.76
C ALA A 126 11.28 -11.44 5.96
N ASN A 127 10.95 -11.76 7.21
CA ASN A 127 9.78 -12.54 7.58
C ASN A 127 8.47 -11.86 7.14
N LEU A 128 8.30 -10.56 7.40
CA LEU A 128 7.11 -9.81 6.96
C LEU A 128 6.97 -9.73 5.44
N ARG A 129 8.08 -9.79 4.71
CA ARG A 129 8.10 -9.79 3.24
C ARG A 129 8.05 -11.19 2.63
N GLN A 130 8.06 -12.24 3.47
CA GLN A 130 8.14 -13.63 3.02
C GLN A 130 9.33 -13.87 2.06
N LEU A 131 10.47 -13.22 2.34
CA LEU A 131 11.70 -13.42 1.59
C LEU A 131 12.37 -14.69 2.11
N ALA A 132 12.32 -15.77 1.31
CA ALA A 132 12.96 -17.03 1.66
C ALA A 132 14.50 -16.85 1.75
N GLY A 133 15.09 -17.15 2.90
CA GLY A 133 16.53 -17.27 3.12
C GLY A 133 17.35 -16.06 2.65
N ASP A 134 17.37 -14.97 3.41
CA ASP A 134 18.25 -13.83 3.14
C ASP A 134 19.70 -14.18 3.57
N PRO A 135 20.67 -14.31 2.63
CA PRO A 135 22.06 -14.60 2.96
C PRO A 135 22.76 -13.48 3.74
N GLU A 136 22.16 -12.29 3.85
CA GLU A 136 22.68 -11.20 4.71
C GLU A 136 22.49 -11.45 6.21
N SER A 137 21.70 -12.44 6.61
CA SER A 137 21.49 -12.77 8.04
C SER A 137 22.70 -13.40 8.73
N THR A 138 23.75 -13.77 7.98
CA THR A 138 24.92 -14.51 8.48
C THR A 138 26.21 -13.68 8.49
N ARG A 139 26.16 -12.35 8.24
CA ARG A 139 27.33 -11.46 8.23
C ARG A 139 27.26 -10.38 9.30
#